data_AF-A0A351NY49-F1
#
_entry.id   AF-A0A351NY49-F1
#
_cell.length_a   1.000
_cell.length_b   1.000
_cell.length_c   1.000
_cell.angle_alpha   90.00
_cell.angle_beta   90.00
_cell.angle_gamma   90.00
#
_symmetry.space_group_name_H-M   'P 1'
#
loop_
_entity.id
_entity.type
_entity.pdbx_description
1 polymer ?
#
loop_
_entity_poly.entity_id
_entity_poly.type
_entity_poly.pdbx_seq_one_letter_code
_entity_poly.pdbx_strand_id
1 'polypeptide(L)' 'LLSLSPKHITTHGFRGTFKTWAEETTYGYSNNVIEACQAHKVGNKIEQHYFKGDFMEKRRKLMHEWGQFVESAL' A
#
# COMPACT_ATOMS: atom_id res chain seq x y z
N LEU A 1 -4.74 17.25 -6.50
CA LEU A 1 -3.46 17.66 -5.87
C LEU A 1 -3.67 17.73 -4.36
N LEU A 2 -3.15 16.74 -3.64
CA LEU A 2 -3.23 16.69 -2.17
C LEU A 2 -2.48 17.89 -1.58
N SER A 3 -3.20 18.77 -0.87
CA SER A 3 -2.60 19.84 -0.08
C SER A 3 -1.87 19.22 1.11
N LEU A 4 -0.55 19.11 1.02
CA LEU A 4 0.32 18.66 2.11
C LEU A 4 0.65 19.87 2.98
N SER A 5 -0.26 20.25 3.88
CA SER A 5 0.11 21.21 4.93
C SER A 5 0.97 20.50 6.00
N PRO A 6 1.92 21.19 6.67
CA PRO A 6 2.83 20.55 7.64
C PRO A 6 2.12 19.84 8.80
N LYS A 7 0.89 20.25 9.13
CA LYS A 7 0.02 19.58 10.12
C LYS A 7 -0.52 18.21 9.65
N HIS A 8 -0.42 17.89 8.36
CA HIS A 8 -0.96 16.69 7.75
C HIS A 8 0.10 15.63 7.41
N ILE A 9 1.39 15.95 7.60
CA ILE A 9 2.46 14.96 7.51
C ILE A 9 2.46 14.14 8.81
N THR A 10 1.61 13.13 8.83
CA THR A 10 1.51 12.15 9.91
C THR A 10 1.79 10.76 9.37
N THR A 11 2.11 9.80 10.24
CA THR A 11 2.25 8.39 9.83
C THR A 11 0.99 7.87 9.14
N HIS A 12 -0.19 8.33 9.56
CA HIS A 12 -1.46 7.96 8.94
C HIS A 12 -1.62 8.62 7.56
N GLY A 13 -1.26 9.90 7.43
CA GLY A 13 -1.27 10.62 6.15
C GLY A 13 -0.35 9.95 5.12
N PHE A 14 0.86 9.53 5.53
CA PHE A 14 1.81 8.85 4.64
C PHE A 14 1.29 7.49 4.14
N ARG A 15 0.65 6.71 5.03
CA ARG A 15 -0.03 5.45 4.66
C ARG A 15 -1.15 5.70 3.65
N GLY A 16 -1.95 6.74 3.87
CA GLY A 16 -3.01 7.17 2.94
C GLY A 16 -2.44 7.53 1.56
N THR A 17 -1.33 8.25 1.50
CA THR A 17 -0.67 8.59 0.23
C THR A 17 -0.25 7.35 -0.55
N PHE A 18 0.43 6.39 0.10
CA PHE A 18 0.82 5.13 -0.56
C PHE A 18 -0.43 4.38 -1.05
N LYS A 19 -1.46 4.28 -0.21
CA LYS A 19 -2.72 3.58 -0.53
C LYS A 19 -3.39 4.16 -1.77
N THR A 20 -3.62 5.47 -1.78
CA THR A 20 -4.24 6.17 -2.92
C THR A 20 -3.39 6.01 -4.18
N TRP A 21 -2.07 6.20 -4.09
CA TRP A 21 -1.19 5.98 -5.23
C TRP A 21 -1.30 4.55 -5.78
N ALA A 22 -1.24 3.53 -4.92
CA ALA A 22 -1.30 2.14 -5.36
C ALA A 22 -2.64 1.82 -6.05
N GLU A 23 -3.77 2.33 -5.52
CA GLU A 23 -5.09 2.12 -6.11
C GLU A 23 -5.30 2.84 -7.45
N GLU A 24 -4.75 4.04 -7.60
CA GLU A 24 -4.98 4.87 -8.80
C GLU A 24 -4.00 4.58 -9.94
N THR A 25 -2.79 4.10 -9.62
CA THR A 25 -1.69 4.08 -10.61
C THR A 25 -1.14 2.70 -10.93
N THR A 26 -1.42 1.69 -10.11
CA THR A 26 -0.91 0.33 -10.32
C THR A 26 -2.02 -0.60 -10.79
N TYR A 27 -1.69 -1.54 -11.67
CA TYR A 27 -2.65 -2.50 -12.21
C TYR A 27 -2.28 -3.93 -11.77
N GLY A 28 -3.29 -4.70 -11.36
CA GLY A 28 -3.12 -6.13 -11.04
C GLY A 28 -2.77 -6.47 -9.59
N TYR A 29 -2.60 -5.46 -8.72
CA TYR A 29 -2.50 -5.68 -7.28
C TYR A 29 -3.88 -5.66 -6.63
N SER A 30 -4.20 -6.70 -5.85
CA SER A 30 -5.46 -6.72 -5.10
C SER A 30 -5.36 -5.83 -3.86
N ASN A 31 -6.53 -5.40 -3.36
CA ASN A 31 -6.62 -4.64 -2.11
C ASN A 31 -5.85 -5.33 -0.96
N ASN A 32 -5.96 -6.65 -0.84
CA ASN A 32 -5.25 -7.42 0.19
C ASN A 32 -3.72 -7.31 0.07
N VAL A 33 -3.16 -7.17 -1.14
CA VAL A 33 -1.71 -6.96 -1.30
C VAL A 33 -1.32 -5.55 -0.82
N ILE A 34 -2.10 -4.53 -1.19
CA ILE A 34 -1.86 -3.14 -0.83
C ILE A 34 -1.94 -2.96 0.70
N GLU A 35 -2.95 -3.53 1.34
CA GLU A 35 -3.11 -3.51 2.80
C GLU A 35 -2.00 -4.30 3.52
N ALA A 36 -1.59 -5.45 2.98
CA ALA A 36 -0.49 -6.24 3.55
C ALA A 36 0.87 -5.51 3.49
N CYS A 37 1.11 -4.65 2.49
CA CYS A 37 2.29 -3.78 2.46
C CYS A 37 2.36 -2.83 3.66
N GLN A 38 1.21 -2.41 4.19
CA GLN A 38 1.09 -1.52 5.35
C GLN A 38 1.03 -2.27 6.70
N ALA A 39 1.28 -3.60 6.68
CA ALA A 39 1.16 -4.50 7.82
C ALA A 39 -0.26 -4.56 8.44
N HIS A 40 -1.29 -4.24 7.65
CA HIS A 40 -2.68 -4.40 8.08
C HIS A 40 -3.11 -5.87 8.00
N LYS A 41 -4.09 -6.24 8.84
CA LYS A 41 -4.78 -7.53 8.68
C LYS A 41 -5.70 -7.45 7.48
N VAL A 42 -5.66 -8.48 6.63
CA VAL A 42 -6.39 -8.52 5.36
C VAL A 42 -7.47 -9.59 5.39
N GLY A 43 -8.54 -9.35 4.63
CA GLY A 43 -9.69 -10.23 4.56
C GLY A 43 -10.55 -10.27 5.83
N ASN A 44 -11.73 -10.87 5.70
CA ASN A 44 -12.64 -11.13 6.80
C ASN A 44 -12.22 -12.34 7.65
N LYS A 45 -12.95 -12.65 8.73
CA LYS A 45 -12.62 -13.77 9.63
C LYS A 45 -12.52 -15.12 8.93
N ILE A 46 -13.37 -15.36 7.92
CA ILE A 46 -13.39 -16.63 7.16
C ILE A 46 -12.15 -16.68 6.27
N GLU A 47 -11.89 -15.63 5.49
CA GLU A 47 -10.72 -15.54 4.61
C GLU A 47 -9.41 -15.70 5.39
N GLN A 48 -9.28 -15.06 6.56
CA GLN A 48 -8.11 -15.18 7.43
C GLN A 48 -7.86 -16.60 7.95
N HIS A 49 -8.91 -17.42 8.10
CA HIS A 49 -8.76 -18.81 8.53
C HIS A 49 -8.10 -19.68 7.45
N TYR A 50 -8.42 -19.41 6.18
CA TYR A 50 -7.89 -20.18 5.04
C TYR A 50 -6.61 -19.58 4.45
N PHE A 51 -6.47 -18.26 4.51
CA PHE A 51 -5.32 -17.55 3.98
C PHE A 51 -4.15 -17.56 4.97
N LYS A 52 -3.16 -18.41 4.69
CA LYS A 52 -1.93 -18.53 5.50
C LYS A 52 -0.71 -17.87 4.86
N GLY A 53 -0.89 -17.21 3.71
CA GLY A 53 0.19 -16.53 3.00
C GLY A 53 0.43 -15.11 3.52
N ASP A 54 1.42 -14.45 2.94
CA ASP A 54 1.80 -13.07 3.28
C ASP A 54 1.97 -12.17 2.05
N PHE A 55 1.72 -12.70 0.85
CA PHE A 55 1.91 -12.04 -0.44
C PHE A 55 3.34 -11.50 -0.66
N MET A 56 4.38 -12.08 -0.06
CA MET A 56 5.73 -11.49 -0.02
C MET A 56 6.25 -11.01 -1.38
N GLU A 57 6.20 -11.84 -2.42
CA GLU A 57 6.68 -11.44 -3.76
C GLU A 57 5.85 -10.32 -4.39
N LYS A 58 4.53 -10.32 -4.19
CA LYS A 58 3.67 -9.24 -4.69
C LYS A 58 3.92 -7.94 -3.93
N ARG A 59 4.12 -8.03 -2.60
CA ARG A 59 4.49 -6.88 -1.76
C ARG A 59 5.83 -6.31 -2.18
N ARG A 60 6.83 -7.16 -2.43
CA ARG A 60 8.16 -6.73 -2.89
C ARG A 60 8.09 -5.96 -4.20
N LYS A 61 7.33 -6.46 -5.18
CA LYS A 61 7.14 -5.76 -6.47
C LYS A 61 6.44 -4.42 -6.30
N LEU A 62 5.32 -4.38 -5.57
CA LEU A 62 4.58 -3.13 -5.34
C LEU A 62 5.41 -2.10 -4.57
N MET A 63 6.15 -2.51 -3.53
CA MET A 63 7.04 -1.63 -2.79
C MET A 63 8.22 -1.13 -3.64
N HIS A 64 8.69 -1.93 -4.59
CA HIS A 64 9.72 -1.50 -5.53
C HIS A 64 9.18 -0.43 -6.50
N GLU A 65 8.00 -0.64 -7.07
CA GLU A 65 7.32 0.36 -7.92
C GLU A 65 7.06 1.66 -7.15
N TRP A 66 6.65 1.56 -5.87
CA TRP A 66 6.48 2.74 -5.01
C TRP A 66 7.80 3.49 -4.80
N GLY A 67 8.89 2.76 -4.54
CA GLY A 67 10.23 3.34 -4.43
C GLY A 67 10.64 4.10 -5.69
N GLN A 68 10.45 3.49 -6.86
CA GLN A 68 10.73 4.13 -8.15
C GLN A 68 9.89 5.40 -8.36
N PHE A 69 8.61 5.38 -8.02
CA PHE A 69 7.75 6.57 -8.10
C PHE A 69 8.26 7.69 -7.20
N VAL A 70 8.56 7.39 -5.93
CA VAL A 70 9.08 8.40 -4.98
C VAL A 70 10.44 8.94 -5.43
N GLU A 71 11.34 8.09 -5.91
CA GLU A 71 12.65 8.50 -6.42
C GLU A 71 12.54 9.36 -7.67
N SER A 72 11.56 9.10 -8.54
CA SER A 72 11.35 9.90 -9.75
C SER A 72 10.81 11.32 -9.47
N ALA A 73 10.32 11.57 -8.25
CA ALA A 73 9.82 12.86 -7.80
C ALA A 73 10.89 13.74 -7.13
N LEU A 74 12.13 13.23 -7.00
CA LEU A 74 13.30 13.97 -6.52
C LEU A 74 14.05 14.64 -7.68
#